data_AF-A0A2G6QQ00-F1
#
_entry.id   AF-A0A2G6QQ00-F1
#
_cell.length_a   1.000
_cell.length_b   1.000
_cell.length_c   1.000
_cell.angle_alpha   90.00
_cell.angle_beta   90.00
_cell.angle_gamma   90.00
#
_symmetry.space_group_name_H-M   'P 1'
#
loop_
_entity.id
_entity.type
_entity.pdbx_description
1 polymer ?
#
loop_
_entity_poly.entity_id
_entity_poly.type
_entity_poly.pdbx_seq_one_letter_code
_entity_poly.pdbx_strand_id
1 'polypeptide(L)'
;MKILSIEAIKKEDEQRRQRLANSNNFGGSSKGFLGLGSRGKWYFYNTQSKQIGKADFKRVWGNRQLKDNWRYSEQVNMILDNESNNEVAQNQSRYKLETYLDAIPTNEKEIKKLKEERNNALYKTGLSYKESFKNTKLAIARLERLNAINTNKDIELPIHYHLYQLYSKVEDLNKAGKMKGFILREYPMSKYAELLKSPNGKITNEPKEEDEVSKMYKNAYYLYKKGKFQETIDWIDSVSSKVGKSNLIPKFALLKAMAIGKTRSKEEYLKVLQFIVYNYADTIEGKKAKEIIELLKSKK
;
A
#
# COMPACT_ATOMS: atom_id res chain seq x y z
N MET A 1 36.35 -11.77 -6.16
CA MET A 1 35.10 -11.83 -5.34
C MET A 1 33.91 -12.49 -6.05
N LYS A 2 33.69 -12.37 -7.37
CA LYS A 2 32.49 -12.93 -8.05
C LYS A 2 32.54 -14.45 -8.33
N ILE A 3 33.72 -15.05 -8.51
CA ILE A 3 33.86 -16.52 -8.73
C ILE A 3 33.54 -17.30 -7.44
N LEU A 4 33.94 -16.74 -6.29
CA LEU A 4 33.71 -17.33 -4.96
C LEU A 4 32.22 -17.51 -4.62
N SER A 5 31.31 -16.69 -5.17
CA SER A 5 29.87 -16.84 -4.91
C SER A 5 29.25 -18.00 -5.68
N ILE A 6 29.72 -18.30 -6.89
CA ILE A 6 29.19 -19.42 -7.68
C ILE A 6 29.67 -20.75 -7.10
N GLU A 7 30.94 -20.83 -6.71
CA GLU A 7 31.49 -21.99 -6.01
C GLU A 7 30.81 -22.20 -4.65
N ALA A 8 30.50 -21.13 -3.92
CA ALA A 8 29.72 -21.20 -2.69
C ALA A 8 28.30 -21.72 -2.92
N ILE A 9 27.61 -21.26 -3.98
CA ILE A 9 26.27 -21.76 -4.34
C ILE A 9 26.34 -23.23 -4.74
N LYS A 10 27.32 -23.64 -5.56
CA LYS A 10 27.55 -25.06 -5.92
C LYS A 10 27.76 -25.93 -4.70
N LYS A 11 28.63 -25.49 -3.77
CA LYS A 11 28.94 -26.22 -2.53
C LYS A 11 27.73 -26.28 -1.59
N GLU A 12 26.96 -25.20 -1.47
CA GLU A 12 25.75 -25.19 -0.65
C GLU A 12 24.68 -26.12 -1.22
N ASP A 13 24.47 -26.11 -2.55
CA ASP A 13 23.49 -26.98 -3.21
C ASP A 13 23.94 -28.45 -3.20
N GLU A 14 25.24 -28.74 -3.25
CA GLU A 14 25.78 -30.08 -3.03
C GLU A 14 25.60 -30.56 -1.58
N GLN A 15 25.92 -29.73 -0.59
CA GLN A 15 25.64 -30.02 0.82
C GLN A 15 24.13 -30.20 1.08
N ARG A 16 23.28 -29.42 0.40
CA ARG A 16 21.82 -29.54 0.46
C ARG A 16 21.36 -30.87 -0.13
N ARG A 17 21.90 -31.28 -1.29
CA ARG A 17 21.63 -32.60 -1.91
C ARG A 17 22.05 -33.75 -0.99
N GLN A 18 23.23 -33.68 -0.37
CA GLN A 18 23.70 -34.68 0.59
C GLN A 18 22.79 -34.76 1.84
N ARG A 19 22.35 -33.61 2.38
CA ARG A 19 21.40 -33.57 3.50
C ARG A 19 20.03 -34.16 3.14
N LEU A 20 19.55 -33.92 1.92
CA LEU A 20 18.29 -34.48 1.43
C LEU A 20 18.40 -36.00 1.23
N ALA A 21 19.50 -36.49 0.66
CA ALA A 21 19.78 -37.92 0.52
C ALA A 21 19.85 -38.63 1.88
N ASN A 22 20.55 -38.04 2.85
CA ASN A 22 20.61 -38.58 4.22
C ASN A 22 19.26 -38.54 4.96
N SER A 23 18.35 -37.62 4.59
CA SER A 23 17.00 -37.55 5.17
C SER A 23 16.03 -38.62 4.64
N ASN A 24 16.34 -39.25 3.50
CA ASN A 24 15.52 -40.32 2.91
C ASN A 24 15.74 -41.69 3.57
N ASN A 25 16.74 -41.83 4.45
CA ASN A 25 17.04 -43.09 5.15
C ASN A 25 16.31 -43.28 6.50
N PHE A 26 15.36 -42.40 6.85
CA PHE A 26 14.62 -42.47 8.12
C PHE A 26 13.10 -42.62 7.88
N GLY A 27 12.69 -43.76 7.35
CA GLY A 27 11.27 -44.04 7.12
C GLY A 27 10.97 -45.40 6.48
N GLY A 28 11.65 -46.45 6.92
CA GLY A 28 11.28 -47.83 6.59
C GLY A 28 10.10 -48.32 7.44
N SER A 29 9.17 -49.01 6.79
CA SER A 29 8.12 -49.90 7.32
C SER A 29 6.97 -49.29 8.14
N SER A 30 5.76 -49.27 7.55
CA SER A 30 4.73 -50.26 7.92
C SER A 30 3.49 -50.18 7.02
N LYS A 31 3.13 -51.35 6.49
CA LYS A 31 1.87 -51.71 5.84
C LYS A 31 0.83 -51.95 6.93
N GLY A 32 -0.39 -51.41 6.83
CA GLY A 32 -1.45 -51.76 7.80
C GLY A 32 -2.70 -50.87 7.82
N PHE A 33 -3.70 -51.28 7.03
CA PHE A 33 -5.15 -51.40 7.27
C PHE A 33 -5.98 -50.41 8.14
N LEU A 34 -7.24 -50.28 7.68
CA LEU A 34 -8.42 -49.54 8.15
C LEU A 34 -8.78 -49.62 9.64
N GLY A 35 -9.35 -48.53 10.17
CA GLY A 35 -10.14 -48.53 11.41
C GLY A 35 -10.83 -47.19 11.69
N LEU A 36 -12.15 -47.17 11.55
CA LEU A 36 -13.06 -46.07 11.95
C LEU A 36 -12.99 -45.80 13.47
N GLY A 37 -13.05 -44.53 13.87
CA GLY A 37 -13.64 -44.13 15.15
C GLY A 37 -12.82 -43.19 16.03
N SER A 38 -13.14 -41.89 15.99
CA SER A 38 -13.22 -41.04 17.20
C SER A 38 -13.85 -39.69 16.82
N ARG A 39 -15.13 -39.51 17.15
CA ARG A 39 -15.81 -38.22 17.06
C ARG A 39 -15.28 -37.31 18.19
N GLY A 40 -14.81 -36.10 17.84
CA GLY A 40 -14.80 -34.95 18.75
C GLY A 40 -13.47 -34.48 19.35
N LYS A 41 -12.32 -35.10 19.07
CA LYS A 41 -11.01 -34.59 19.57
C LYS A 41 -10.32 -33.77 18.49
N TRP A 42 -9.83 -32.58 18.85
CA TRP A 42 -9.06 -31.68 17.97
C TRP A 42 -8.00 -32.46 17.18
N TYR A 43 -7.85 -32.14 15.89
CA TYR A 43 -7.09 -32.91 14.90
C TYR A 43 -5.71 -33.41 15.39
N PHE A 44 -4.98 -32.60 16.16
CA PHE A 44 -3.63 -32.94 16.65
C PHE A 44 -3.61 -33.94 17.81
N TYR A 45 -4.74 -34.22 18.46
CA TYR A 45 -4.86 -35.21 19.52
C TYR A 45 -5.24 -36.60 18.98
N ASN A 46 -5.62 -36.71 17.72
CA ASN A 46 -5.81 -37.99 17.06
C ASN A 46 -4.49 -38.43 16.41
N THR A 47 -3.89 -39.49 16.95
CA THR A 47 -2.63 -40.05 16.45
C THR A 47 -2.73 -40.50 14.99
N GLN A 48 -3.88 -41.04 14.55
CA GLN A 48 -4.11 -41.44 13.16
C GLN A 48 -4.20 -40.22 12.24
N SER A 49 -5.00 -39.22 12.59
CA SER A 49 -5.12 -37.97 11.80
C SER A 49 -3.77 -37.25 11.69
N LYS A 50 -2.97 -37.25 12.75
CA LYS A 50 -1.60 -36.68 12.72
C LYS A 50 -0.68 -37.43 11.76
N GLN A 51 -0.75 -38.76 11.71
CA GLN A 51 0.04 -39.57 10.78
C GLN A 51 -0.40 -39.36 9.32
N ILE A 52 -1.71 -39.33 9.05
CA ILE A 52 -2.26 -39.01 7.71
C ILE A 52 -1.81 -37.62 7.28
N GLY A 53 -1.98 -36.61 8.14
CA GLY A 53 -1.54 -35.24 7.86
C GLY A 53 -0.05 -35.12 7.61
N LYS A 54 0.78 -35.88 8.35
CA LYS A 54 2.22 -35.93 8.12
C LYS A 54 2.55 -36.55 6.76
N ALA A 55 1.87 -37.63 6.38
CA ALA A 55 2.04 -38.27 5.08
C ALA A 55 1.59 -37.35 3.93
N ASP A 56 0.44 -36.71 4.05
CA ASP A 56 -0.06 -35.74 3.07
C ASP A 56 0.83 -34.51 2.95
N PHE A 57 1.33 -33.99 4.08
CA PHE A 57 2.30 -32.91 4.08
C PHE A 57 3.58 -33.31 3.35
N LYS A 58 4.11 -34.51 3.63
CA LYS A 58 5.31 -35.04 2.95
C LYS A 58 5.04 -35.29 1.46
N ARG A 59 3.83 -35.68 1.07
CA ARG A 59 3.42 -35.86 -0.34
C ARG A 59 3.37 -34.53 -1.09
N VAL A 60 2.77 -33.50 -0.51
CA VAL A 60 2.61 -32.19 -1.17
C VAL A 60 3.92 -31.39 -1.13
N TRP A 61 4.67 -31.47 -0.03
CA TRP A 61 5.79 -30.56 0.24
C TRP A 61 7.16 -31.24 0.34
N GLY A 62 7.24 -32.58 0.44
CA GLY A 62 8.50 -33.32 0.64
C GLY A 62 9.06 -33.22 2.06
N ASN A 63 10.29 -33.71 2.26
CA ASN A 63 11.04 -33.53 3.51
C ASN A 63 11.59 -32.10 3.58
N ARG A 64 10.82 -31.17 4.17
CA ARG A 64 11.22 -29.76 4.35
C ARG A 64 12.03 -29.56 5.63
N GLN A 65 13.06 -28.72 5.56
CA GLN A 65 13.79 -28.26 6.73
C GLN A 65 13.02 -27.17 7.48
N LEU A 66 13.17 -27.09 8.79
CA LEU A 66 12.58 -26.03 9.62
C LEU A 66 13.33 -24.70 9.40
N LYS A 67 12.77 -23.80 8.58
CA LYS A 67 13.27 -22.45 8.31
C LYS A 67 12.10 -21.47 8.07
N ASP A 68 12.34 -20.18 8.29
CA ASP A 68 11.38 -19.13 7.93
C ASP A 68 11.13 -19.10 6.42
N ASN A 69 9.90 -18.76 6.02
CA ASN A 69 9.44 -18.73 4.64
C ASN A 69 9.58 -20.07 3.88
N TRP A 70 9.54 -21.21 4.58
CA TRP A 70 9.67 -22.55 3.99
C TRP A 70 8.67 -22.87 2.86
N ARG A 71 7.55 -22.14 2.78
CA ARG A 71 6.57 -22.24 1.68
C ARG A 71 7.02 -21.56 0.38
N TYR A 72 7.86 -20.53 0.48
CA TYR A 72 8.34 -19.73 -0.65
C TYR A 72 9.81 -19.99 -0.99
N SER A 73 10.54 -20.75 -0.17
CA SER A 73 11.85 -21.26 -0.57
C SER A 73 11.66 -22.19 -1.77
N GLU A 74 12.21 -21.74 -2.89
CA GLU A 74 11.97 -22.20 -4.26
C GLU A 74 11.68 -23.71 -4.38
N GLN A 75 10.72 -24.01 -5.27
CA GLN A 75 10.42 -25.34 -5.81
C GLN A 75 11.67 -25.93 -6.51
N VAL A 76 12.64 -26.44 -5.75
CA VAL A 76 13.73 -27.29 -6.25
C VAL A 76 13.51 -28.71 -5.72
N ASN A 77 12.33 -29.23 -5.99
CA ASN A 77 12.06 -30.67 -5.96
C ASN A 77 11.45 -31.02 -7.33
N MET A 78 12.26 -30.92 -8.38
CA MET A 78 12.00 -31.64 -9.64
C MET A 78 13.27 -32.37 -10.01
N ILE A 79 13.09 -33.67 -10.32
CA ILE A 79 14.06 -34.66 -10.78
C ILE A 79 14.89 -35.30 -9.65
N LEU A 80 14.20 -36.05 -8.79
CA LEU A 80 14.70 -37.38 -8.43
C LEU A 80 14.06 -38.35 -9.41
N ASP A 81 14.57 -38.35 -10.63
CA ASP A 81 14.42 -39.50 -11.50
C ASP A 81 15.76 -40.23 -11.53
N ASN A 82 15.68 -41.55 -11.62
CA ASN A 82 16.72 -42.51 -11.29
C ASN A 82 18.08 -42.26 -11.96
N GLU A 83 19.13 -42.63 -11.21
CA GLU A 83 20.43 -43.13 -11.70
C GLU A 83 20.74 -42.87 -13.18
N SER A 84 21.14 -41.66 -13.53
CA SER A 84 22.07 -41.37 -14.63
C SER A 84 22.25 -39.87 -14.76
N ASN A 85 23.47 -39.46 -15.07
CA ASN A 85 23.89 -38.09 -15.42
C ASN A 85 24.22 -37.15 -14.25
N ASN A 86 25.37 -37.40 -13.62
CA ASN A 86 26.14 -36.37 -12.91
C ASN A 86 26.47 -35.13 -13.78
N GLU A 87 26.32 -35.21 -15.10
CA GLU A 87 26.59 -34.11 -16.04
C GLU A 87 25.48 -33.04 -16.08
N VAL A 88 24.22 -33.38 -15.77
CA VAL A 88 23.09 -32.42 -15.84
C VAL A 88 23.15 -31.39 -14.70
N ALA A 89 23.75 -31.76 -13.55
CA ALA A 89 23.93 -30.85 -12.42
C ALA A 89 24.97 -29.74 -12.68
N GLN A 90 25.95 -29.98 -13.57
CA GLN A 90 26.97 -28.97 -13.91
C GLN A 90 26.47 -27.92 -14.92
N ASN A 91 25.43 -28.23 -15.70
CA ASN A 91 25.01 -27.41 -16.83
C ASN A 91 23.83 -26.47 -16.54
N GLN A 92 23.40 -26.36 -15.26
CA GLN A 92 22.35 -25.42 -14.87
C GLN A 92 22.84 -23.97 -15.03
N SER A 93 22.02 -23.12 -15.66
CA SER A 93 22.34 -21.71 -15.92
C SER A 93 22.71 -20.91 -14.65
N ARG A 94 22.19 -21.33 -13.48
CA ARG A 94 22.54 -20.77 -12.16
C ARG A 94 24.02 -20.92 -11.78
N TYR A 95 24.74 -21.83 -12.41
CA TYR A 95 26.15 -22.11 -12.12
C TYR A 95 27.11 -21.52 -13.15
N LYS A 96 26.59 -20.82 -14.16
CA LYS A 96 27.37 -20.17 -15.22
C LYS A 96 27.48 -18.69 -14.92
N LEU A 97 28.71 -18.18 -14.91
CA LEU A 97 28.97 -16.76 -14.64
C LEU A 97 28.39 -15.88 -15.76
N GLU A 98 28.49 -16.37 -16.99
CA GLU A 98 28.05 -15.73 -18.22
C GLU A 98 26.56 -15.38 -18.13
N THR A 99 25.72 -16.28 -17.60
CA THR A 99 24.28 -16.02 -17.40
C THR A 99 24.00 -14.79 -16.55
N TYR A 100 24.80 -14.53 -15.52
CA TYR A 100 24.64 -13.34 -14.67
C TYR A 100 25.24 -12.09 -15.30
N LEU A 101 26.31 -12.22 -16.09
CA LEU A 101 26.93 -11.10 -16.79
C LEU A 101 26.03 -10.61 -17.93
N ASP A 102 25.43 -11.52 -18.69
CA ASP A 102 24.49 -11.21 -19.77
C ASP A 102 23.20 -10.57 -19.25
N ALA A 103 22.82 -10.86 -18.00
CA ALA A 103 21.68 -10.24 -17.34
C ALA A 103 21.95 -8.81 -16.85
N ILE A 104 23.20 -8.32 -16.90
CA ILE A 104 23.52 -6.93 -16.51
C ILE A 104 23.18 -6.03 -17.70
N PRO A 105 22.23 -5.09 -17.55
CA PRO A 105 21.89 -4.15 -18.62
C PRO A 105 23.11 -3.30 -19.00
N THR A 106 23.51 -3.35 -20.25
CA THR A 106 24.56 -2.49 -20.83
C THR A 106 23.99 -1.34 -21.65
N ASN A 107 22.72 -1.45 -22.07
CA ASN A 107 22.04 -0.44 -22.85
C ASN A 107 21.70 0.79 -21.99
N GLU A 108 22.17 1.98 -22.42
CA GLU A 108 21.95 3.23 -21.70
C GLU A 108 20.47 3.57 -21.46
N LYS A 109 19.59 3.28 -22.42
CA LYS A 109 18.14 3.54 -22.30
C LYS A 109 17.52 2.68 -21.21
N GLU A 110 17.92 1.41 -21.15
CA GLU A 110 17.46 0.47 -20.13
C GLU A 110 17.98 0.87 -18.75
N ILE A 111 19.27 1.22 -18.65
CA ILE A 111 19.87 1.73 -17.41
C ILE A 111 19.13 2.99 -16.93
N LYS A 112 18.80 3.92 -17.84
CA LYS A 112 18.04 5.13 -17.50
C LYS A 112 16.67 4.78 -16.95
N LYS A 113 15.92 3.89 -17.61
CA LYS A 113 14.61 3.41 -17.16
C LYS A 113 14.70 2.77 -15.76
N LEU A 114 15.69 1.92 -15.52
CA LEU A 114 15.91 1.29 -14.21
C LEU A 114 16.23 2.32 -13.11
N LYS A 115 16.99 3.37 -13.43
CA LYS A 115 17.23 4.50 -12.51
C LYS A 115 15.94 5.22 -12.17
N GLU A 116 15.08 5.48 -13.15
CA GLU A 116 13.77 6.11 -12.96
C GLU A 116 12.85 5.25 -12.10
N GLU A 117 12.74 3.95 -12.39
CA GLU A 117 11.95 2.99 -11.61
C GLU A 117 12.43 2.89 -10.16
N ARG A 118 13.76 2.79 -9.95
CA ARG A 118 14.38 2.81 -8.62
C ARG A 118 14.03 4.10 -7.87
N ASN A 119 14.17 5.25 -8.53
CA ASN A 119 13.91 6.55 -7.91
C ASN A 119 12.43 6.68 -7.53
N ASN A 120 11.52 6.25 -8.40
CA ASN A 120 10.08 6.21 -8.13
C ASN A 120 9.73 5.28 -6.96
N ALA A 121 10.33 4.09 -6.92
CA ALA A 121 10.14 3.15 -5.82
C ALA A 121 10.63 3.71 -4.48
N LEU A 122 11.80 4.37 -4.45
CA LEU A 122 12.30 5.02 -3.24
C LEU A 122 11.38 6.16 -2.78
N TYR A 123 10.86 6.96 -3.70
CA TYR A 123 9.93 8.03 -3.38
C TYR A 123 8.65 7.46 -2.77
N LYS A 124 7.97 6.56 -3.50
CA LYS A 124 6.73 5.92 -3.06
C LYS A 124 6.88 5.22 -1.71
N THR A 125 7.94 4.43 -1.53
CA THR A 125 8.16 3.74 -0.25
C THR A 125 8.50 4.70 0.88
N GLY A 126 9.25 5.78 0.62
CA GLY A 126 9.48 6.85 1.58
C GLY A 126 8.17 7.49 2.06
N LEU A 127 7.26 7.80 1.14
CA LEU A 127 5.94 8.35 1.47
C LEU A 127 5.06 7.32 2.20
N SER A 128 5.03 6.06 1.77
CA SER A 128 4.26 5.02 2.46
C SER A 128 4.76 4.80 3.89
N TYR A 129 6.07 4.83 4.12
CA TYR A 129 6.62 4.74 5.48
C TYR A 129 6.25 5.96 6.34
N LYS A 130 6.22 7.16 5.74
CA LYS A 130 5.80 8.38 6.43
C LYS A 130 4.32 8.35 6.80
N GLU A 131 3.44 8.04 5.85
CA GLU A 131 2.00 8.23 5.98
C GLU A 131 1.29 6.97 6.52
N SER A 132 1.54 5.81 5.90
CA SER A 132 0.81 4.57 6.22
C SER A 132 1.38 3.84 7.42
N PHE A 133 2.71 3.64 7.45
CA PHE A 133 3.37 2.87 8.52
C PHE A 133 3.84 3.73 9.69
N LYS A 134 3.85 5.06 9.53
CA LYS A 134 4.35 6.03 10.51
C LYS A 134 5.78 5.73 10.99
N ASN A 135 6.59 5.05 10.16
CA ASN A 135 7.97 4.70 10.45
C ASN A 135 8.90 5.80 9.93
N THR A 136 9.12 6.81 10.78
CA THR A 136 9.92 8.00 10.43
C THR A 136 11.35 7.66 10.04
N LYS A 137 11.99 6.70 10.72
CA LYS A 137 13.38 6.29 10.46
C LYS A 137 13.53 5.70 9.05
N LEU A 138 12.64 4.79 8.66
CA LEU A 138 12.68 4.21 7.31
C LEU A 138 12.29 5.24 6.25
N ALA A 139 11.32 6.11 6.53
CA ALA A 139 10.94 7.19 5.61
C ALA A 139 12.13 8.10 5.30
N ILE A 140 12.85 8.57 6.33
CA ILE A 140 14.07 9.38 6.19
C ILE A 140 15.11 8.62 5.36
N ALA A 141 15.42 7.37 5.71
CA ALA A 141 16.43 6.58 5.00
C ALA A 141 16.12 6.39 3.50
N ARG A 142 14.84 6.19 3.12
CA ARG A 142 14.46 6.09 1.70
C ARG A 142 14.58 7.42 0.97
N LEU A 143 14.15 8.52 1.58
CA LEU A 143 14.19 9.84 0.97
C LEU A 143 15.60 10.44 0.93
N GLU A 144 16.45 10.19 1.94
CA GLU A 144 17.88 10.57 1.92
C GLU A 144 18.60 9.83 0.79
N ARG A 145 18.37 8.51 0.67
CA ARG A 145 18.93 7.72 -0.43
C ARG A 145 18.49 8.26 -1.79
N LEU A 146 17.21 8.61 -1.93
CA LEU A 146 16.69 9.20 -3.15
C LEU A 146 17.35 10.54 -3.43
N ASN A 147 17.45 11.43 -2.43
CA ASN A 147 18.06 12.74 -2.59
C ASN A 147 19.52 12.65 -3.07
N ALA A 148 20.30 11.69 -2.55
CA ALA A 148 21.70 11.51 -2.91
C ALA A 148 21.92 10.99 -4.35
N ILE A 149 20.94 10.31 -4.94
CA ILE A 149 21.09 9.65 -6.26
C ILE A 149 20.19 10.26 -7.34
N ASN A 150 19.34 11.22 -6.97
CA ASN A 150 18.38 11.83 -7.88
C ASN A 150 19.06 12.90 -8.73
N THR A 151 18.81 12.86 -10.03
CA THR A 151 19.24 13.89 -11.00
C THR A 151 18.06 14.67 -11.59
N ASN A 152 16.82 14.29 -11.25
CA ASN A 152 15.62 14.94 -11.75
C ASN A 152 15.22 16.11 -10.85
N LYS A 153 15.26 17.34 -11.39
CA LYS A 153 14.90 18.56 -10.68
C LYS A 153 13.42 18.62 -10.28
N ASP A 154 12.53 17.98 -11.02
CA ASP A 154 11.07 18.05 -10.79
C ASP A 154 10.67 17.46 -9.44
N ILE A 155 11.42 16.47 -8.94
CA ILE A 155 11.15 15.80 -7.67
C ILE A 155 12.04 16.27 -6.53
N GLU A 156 13.06 17.09 -6.82
CA GLU A 156 14.02 17.57 -5.83
C GLU A 156 13.32 18.40 -4.74
N LEU A 157 12.46 19.34 -5.14
CA LEU A 157 11.71 20.18 -4.22
C LEU A 157 10.78 19.36 -3.30
N PRO A 158 9.91 18.46 -3.81
CA PRO A 158 9.12 17.55 -2.98
C PRO A 158 9.94 16.70 -1.99
N ILE A 159 11.10 16.17 -2.42
CA ILE A 159 11.98 15.37 -1.56
C ILE A 159 12.49 16.21 -0.39
N HIS A 160 13.03 17.39 -0.67
CA HIS A 160 13.56 18.29 0.37
C HIS A 160 12.47 18.72 1.35
N TYR A 161 11.24 18.98 0.86
CA TYR A 161 10.14 19.33 1.74
C TYR A 161 9.72 18.17 2.65
N HIS A 162 9.63 16.95 2.13
CA HIS A 162 9.33 15.79 2.96
C HIS A 162 10.43 15.48 3.96
N LEU A 163 11.70 15.63 3.57
CA LEU A 163 12.83 15.50 4.50
C LEU A 163 12.78 16.57 5.59
N TYR A 164 12.49 17.83 5.25
CA TYR A 164 12.25 18.89 6.25
C TYR A 164 11.18 18.48 7.27
N GLN A 165 10.00 18.06 6.80
CA GLN A 165 8.90 17.63 7.67
C GLN A 165 9.31 16.48 8.60
N LEU A 166 10.03 15.49 8.06
CA LEU A 166 10.46 14.32 8.83
C LEU A 166 11.54 14.68 9.86
N TYR A 167 12.53 15.51 9.51
CA TYR A 167 13.56 15.96 10.44
C TYR A 167 13.00 16.84 11.54
N SER A 168 12.06 17.74 11.21
CA SER A 168 11.36 18.54 12.21
C SER A 168 10.57 17.67 13.18
N LYS A 169 9.99 16.55 12.71
CA LYS A 169 9.25 15.61 13.56
C LYS A 169 10.16 14.83 14.53
N VAL A 170 11.41 14.57 14.15
CA VAL A 170 12.41 13.91 15.04
C VAL A 170 13.31 14.91 15.75
N GLU A 171 12.97 16.20 15.69
CA GLU A 171 13.71 17.30 16.33
C GLU A 171 15.18 17.43 15.90
N ASP A 172 15.54 16.90 14.72
CA ASP A 172 16.84 17.15 14.09
C ASP A 172 16.81 18.51 13.38
N LEU A 173 16.88 19.57 14.19
CA LEU A 173 16.76 20.95 13.72
C LEU A 173 17.87 21.35 12.73
N ASN A 174 19.05 20.74 12.85
CA ASN A 174 20.17 20.98 11.94
C ASN A 174 19.87 20.48 10.53
N LYS A 175 19.45 19.23 10.39
CA LYS A 175 19.08 18.69 9.08
C LYS A 175 17.80 19.34 8.54
N ALA A 176 16.82 19.60 9.40
CA ALA A 176 15.61 20.33 9.02
C ALA A 176 15.94 21.73 8.47
N GLY A 177 16.80 22.48 9.16
CA GLY A 177 17.25 23.80 8.74
C GLY A 177 17.95 23.79 7.39
N LYS A 178 18.80 22.78 7.12
CA LYS A 178 19.45 22.59 5.81
C LYS A 178 18.42 22.37 4.70
N MET A 179 17.44 21.49 4.90
CA MET A 179 16.39 21.24 3.90
C MET A 179 15.53 22.48 3.64
N LYS A 180 15.12 23.18 4.71
CA LYS A 180 14.36 24.44 4.61
C LYS A 180 15.15 25.52 3.86
N GLY A 181 16.40 25.73 4.22
CA GLY A 181 17.27 26.73 3.59
C GLY A 181 17.48 26.47 2.11
N PHE A 182 17.65 25.20 1.72
CA PHE A 182 17.72 24.80 0.32
C PHE A 182 16.45 25.19 -0.45
N ILE A 183 15.26 24.86 0.07
CA ILE A 183 13.98 25.19 -0.58
C ILE A 183 13.80 26.70 -0.73
N LEU A 184 14.13 27.48 0.30
CA LEU A 184 13.99 28.93 0.27
C LEU A 184 14.96 29.62 -0.68
N ARG A 185 16.13 29.03 -0.92
CA ARG A 185 17.16 29.58 -1.82
C ARG A 185 16.93 29.18 -3.27
N GLU A 186 16.73 27.90 -3.55
CA GLU A 186 16.61 27.37 -4.92
C GLU A 186 15.19 27.49 -5.48
N TYR A 187 14.16 27.47 -4.61
CA TYR A 187 12.75 27.47 -5.02
C TYR A 187 11.91 28.57 -4.31
N PRO A 188 12.35 29.84 -4.31
CA PRO A 188 11.79 30.91 -3.45
C PRO A 188 10.33 31.29 -3.74
N MET A 189 9.87 31.08 -4.98
CA MET A 189 8.51 31.35 -5.46
C MET A 189 7.60 30.12 -5.44
N SER A 190 8.10 28.99 -4.94
CA SER A 190 7.28 27.78 -4.86
C SER A 190 6.28 27.85 -3.71
N LYS A 191 5.14 27.17 -3.88
CA LYS A 191 4.15 26.98 -2.81
C LYS A 191 4.78 26.39 -1.53
N TYR A 192 5.80 25.54 -1.67
CA TYR A 192 6.54 25.01 -0.51
C TYR A 192 7.35 26.09 0.21
N ALA A 193 7.99 27.00 -0.52
CA ALA A 193 8.72 28.12 0.08
C ALA A 193 7.77 29.10 0.78
N GLU A 194 6.59 29.38 0.22
CA GLU A 194 5.55 30.17 0.88
C GLU A 194 5.16 29.55 2.23
N LEU A 195 4.86 28.25 2.24
CA LEU A 195 4.53 27.50 3.47
C LEU A 195 5.64 27.55 4.53
N LEU A 196 6.91 27.66 4.12
CA LEU A 196 8.07 27.69 5.00
C LEU A 196 8.39 29.10 5.54
N LYS A 197 7.94 30.15 4.85
CA LYS A 197 8.12 31.57 5.23
C LYS A 197 7.09 32.03 6.27
N SER A 198 5.90 31.41 6.30
CA SER A 198 4.85 31.76 7.25
C SER A 198 5.26 31.46 8.71
N PRO A 199 5.24 32.46 9.64
CA PRO A 199 5.70 32.32 11.03
C PRO A 199 4.93 31.30 11.89
N ASN A 200 3.77 30.83 11.43
CA ASN A 200 2.92 29.85 12.12
C ASN A 200 3.15 28.39 11.68
N GLY A 201 4.26 28.11 10.97
CA GLY A 201 4.63 26.76 10.52
C GLY A 201 5.09 25.80 11.63
N LYS A 202 4.37 25.76 12.77
CA LYS A 202 4.44 24.61 13.68
C LYS A 202 3.71 23.45 13.02
N ILE A 203 4.36 22.28 13.02
CA ILE A 203 3.72 21.00 12.71
C ILE A 203 2.79 20.69 13.89
N THR A 204 1.61 21.30 13.92
CA THR A 204 0.48 20.70 14.63
C THR A 204 -0.23 19.81 13.63
N ASN A 205 -0.61 18.60 14.05
CA ASN A 205 -1.54 17.75 13.30
C ASN A 205 -2.97 18.35 13.31
N GLU A 206 -3.08 19.66 13.33
CA GLU A 206 -4.33 20.36 13.15
C GLU A 206 -4.54 20.49 11.65
N PRO A 207 -5.76 20.22 11.16
CA PRO A 207 -6.05 20.33 9.76
C PRO A 207 -5.68 21.76 9.34
N LYS A 208 -5.09 21.88 8.14
CA LYS A 208 -5.01 23.10 7.32
C LYS A 208 -6.04 24.11 7.79
N GLU A 209 -5.70 25.40 7.82
CA GLU A 209 -6.75 26.42 7.76
C GLU A 209 -7.73 26.01 6.66
N GLU A 210 -8.84 25.42 7.09
CA GLU A 210 -9.82 24.91 6.19
C GLU A 210 -10.39 26.15 5.54
N ASP A 211 -10.41 26.14 4.21
CA ASP A 211 -11.20 27.06 3.43
C ASP A 211 -12.53 27.28 4.19
N GLU A 212 -12.90 28.53 4.45
CA GLU A 212 -14.04 28.86 5.30
C GLU A 212 -15.29 28.09 4.85
N VAL A 213 -15.41 27.86 3.54
CA VAL A 213 -16.48 27.05 2.93
C VAL A 213 -16.42 25.57 3.36
N SER A 214 -15.21 24.99 3.49
CA SER A 214 -15.02 23.63 4.03
C SER A 214 -15.40 23.54 5.50
N LYS A 215 -15.08 24.55 6.32
CA LYS A 215 -15.53 24.63 7.72
C LYS A 215 -17.05 24.68 7.81
N MET A 216 -17.68 25.51 6.98
CA MET A 216 -19.14 25.59 6.89
C MET A 216 -19.77 24.25 6.50
N TYR A 217 -19.17 23.53 5.56
CA TYR A 217 -19.65 22.21 5.13
C TYR A 217 -19.53 21.18 6.25
N LYS A 218 -18.40 21.16 6.96
CA LYS A 218 -18.20 20.27 8.11
C LYS A 218 -19.23 20.50 9.20
N ASN A 219 -19.55 21.76 9.50
CA ASN A 219 -20.59 22.10 10.47
C ASN A 219 -21.95 21.57 10.03
N ALA A 220 -22.33 21.81 8.77
CA ALA A 220 -23.57 21.26 8.19
C ALA A 220 -23.62 19.73 8.31
N TYR A 221 -22.53 19.06 7.97
CA TYR A 221 -22.43 17.60 8.01
C TYR A 221 -22.50 17.05 9.44
N TYR A 222 -21.92 17.75 10.41
CA TYR A 222 -21.98 17.36 11.81
C TYR A 222 -23.40 17.46 12.39
N LEU A 223 -24.14 18.52 12.05
CA LEU A 223 -25.56 18.66 12.39
C LEU A 223 -26.38 17.50 11.81
N TYR A 224 -26.16 17.18 10.53
CA TYR A 224 -26.82 16.06 9.87
C TYR A 224 -26.54 14.73 10.57
N LYS A 225 -25.27 14.46 10.90
CA LYS A 225 -24.84 13.23 11.59
C LYS A 225 -25.47 13.09 12.98
N LYS A 226 -25.74 14.20 13.66
CA LYS A 226 -26.46 14.23 14.95
C LYS A 226 -27.97 14.06 14.83
N GLY A 227 -28.50 13.89 13.61
CA GLY A 227 -29.95 13.81 13.36
C GLY A 227 -30.67 15.16 13.45
N LYS A 228 -29.93 16.27 13.55
CA LYS A 228 -30.48 17.63 13.60
C LYS A 228 -30.78 18.12 12.18
N PHE A 229 -31.75 17.48 11.54
CA PHE A 229 -32.01 17.66 10.11
C PHE A 229 -32.57 19.04 9.76
N GLN A 230 -33.49 19.60 10.56
CA GLN A 230 -33.99 20.96 10.33
C GLN A 230 -32.88 22.00 10.52
N GLU A 231 -32.08 21.89 11.59
CA GLU A 231 -30.90 22.77 11.81
C GLU A 231 -29.88 22.66 10.67
N THR A 232 -29.73 21.47 10.06
CA THR A 232 -28.87 21.29 8.88
C THR A 232 -29.37 22.11 7.70
N ILE A 233 -30.68 22.07 7.43
CA ILE A 233 -31.32 22.81 6.34
C ILE A 233 -31.12 24.32 6.56
N ASP A 234 -31.46 24.80 7.76
CA ASP A 234 -31.40 26.21 8.11
C ASP A 234 -29.95 26.74 8.05
N TRP A 235 -28.98 25.94 8.53
CA TRP A 235 -27.57 26.29 8.45
C TRP A 235 -27.10 26.43 6.99
N ILE A 236 -27.44 25.46 6.13
CA ILE A 236 -27.05 25.49 4.72
C ILE A 236 -27.65 26.71 4.01
N ASP A 237 -28.90 27.06 4.32
CA ASP A 237 -29.56 28.25 3.77
C ASP A 237 -28.90 29.54 4.24
N SER A 238 -28.49 29.61 5.50
CA SER A 238 -27.80 30.78 6.07
C SER A 238 -26.44 31.06 5.42
N VAL A 239 -25.75 30.02 4.94
CA VAL A 239 -24.41 30.15 4.33
C VAL A 239 -24.46 30.22 2.81
N SER A 240 -25.61 29.97 2.17
CA SER A 240 -25.77 29.85 0.72
C SER A 240 -25.19 31.04 -0.08
N SER A 241 -25.37 32.26 0.42
CA SER A 241 -24.83 33.49 -0.19
C SER A 241 -23.30 33.59 -0.13
N LYS A 242 -22.68 33.06 0.93
CA LYS A 242 -21.21 33.05 1.14
C LYS A 242 -20.52 31.95 0.32
N VAL A 243 -21.25 30.88 -0.01
CA VAL A 243 -20.73 29.72 -0.75
C VAL A 243 -20.69 29.97 -2.27
N GLY A 244 -21.31 31.04 -2.78
CA GLY A 244 -21.76 31.27 -4.16
C GLY A 244 -20.78 31.13 -5.34
N LYS A 245 -19.52 30.75 -5.14
CA LYS A 245 -18.55 30.42 -6.20
C LYS A 245 -17.67 29.19 -5.89
N SER A 246 -18.03 28.40 -4.87
CA SER A 246 -17.23 27.24 -4.45
C SER A 246 -17.58 25.96 -5.21
N ASN A 247 -16.56 25.14 -5.50
CA ASN A 247 -16.74 23.79 -6.02
C ASN A 247 -17.48 22.85 -5.05
N LEU A 248 -17.75 23.28 -3.81
CA LEU A 248 -18.51 22.53 -2.80
C LEU A 248 -20.03 22.73 -2.90
N ILE A 249 -20.53 23.66 -3.73
CA ILE A 249 -21.97 23.91 -3.90
C ILE A 249 -22.78 22.61 -4.12
N PRO A 250 -22.38 21.68 -5.03
CA PRO A 250 -23.13 20.44 -5.24
C PRO A 250 -23.22 19.56 -3.99
N LYS A 251 -22.18 19.57 -3.14
CA LYS A 251 -22.14 18.82 -1.88
C LYS A 251 -23.10 19.39 -0.85
N PHE A 252 -23.15 20.71 -0.71
CA PHE A 252 -24.14 21.38 0.13
C PHE A 252 -25.56 21.07 -0.33
N ALA A 253 -25.81 21.15 -1.64
CA ALA A 253 -27.12 20.86 -2.21
C ALA A 253 -27.56 19.41 -1.91
N LEU A 254 -26.67 18.43 -2.12
CA LEU A 254 -26.97 17.03 -1.82
C LEU A 254 -27.19 16.80 -0.32
N LEU A 255 -26.36 17.38 0.55
CA LEU A 255 -26.52 17.24 2.00
C LEU A 255 -27.85 17.84 2.48
N LYS A 256 -28.25 19.00 1.95
CA LYS A 256 -29.56 19.61 2.20
C LYS A 256 -30.69 18.68 1.75
N ALA A 257 -30.58 18.09 0.55
CA ALA A 257 -31.58 17.14 0.05
C ALA A 257 -31.70 15.93 0.98
N MET A 258 -30.58 15.36 1.44
CA MET A 258 -30.61 14.24 2.39
C MET A 258 -31.31 14.61 3.70
N ALA A 259 -31.09 15.83 4.21
CA ALA A 259 -31.78 16.33 5.41
C ALA A 259 -33.28 16.51 5.18
N ILE A 260 -33.68 17.07 4.03
CA ILE A 260 -35.09 17.22 3.61
C ILE A 260 -35.78 15.86 3.51
N GLY A 261 -35.12 14.85 2.94
CA GLY A 261 -35.65 13.50 2.86
C GLY A 261 -35.90 12.82 4.22
N LYS A 262 -35.40 13.40 5.33
CA LYS A 262 -35.66 12.94 6.70
C LYS A 262 -36.73 13.73 7.43
N THR A 263 -37.11 14.92 6.94
CA THR A 263 -38.03 15.83 7.62
C THR A 263 -39.29 16.18 6.84
N ARG A 264 -39.26 16.02 5.51
CA ARG A 264 -40.34 16.44 4.60
C ARG A 264 -40.94 15.27 3.85
N SER A 265 -42.01 15.55 3.11
CA SER A 265 -42.72 14.56 2.30
C SER A 265 -41.83 13.96 1.20
N LYS A 266 -42.18 12.75 0.76
CA LYS A 266 -41.50 12.07 -0.37
C LYS A 266 -41.52 12.93 -1.64
N GLU A 267 -42.61 13.67 -1.86
CA GLU A 267 -42.80 14.55 -3.02
C GLU A 267 -41.83 15.74 -2.99
N GLU A 268 -41.69 16.40 -1.84
CA GLU A 268 -40.72 17.49 -1.65
C GLU A 268 -39.29 16.99 -1.84
N TYR A 269 -38.98 15.81 -1.29
CA TYR A 269 -37.64 15.23 -1.45
C TYR A 269 -37.31 14.94 -2.92
N LEU A 270 -38.26 14.39 -3.68
CA LEU A 270 -38.09 14.14 -5.11
C LEU A 270 -37.85 15.44 -5.90
N LYS A 271 -38.59 16.52 -5.60
CA LYS A 271 -38.40 17.83 -6.25
C LYS A 271 -36.99 18.37 -6.03
N VAL A 272 -36.48 18.28 -4.81
CA VAL A 272 -35.12 18.76 -4.48
C VAL A 272 -34.05 17.90 -5.16
N LEU A 273 -34.20 16.58 -5.20
CA LEU A 273 -33.26 15.71 -5.92
C LEU A 273 -33.27 15.99 -7.43
N GLN A 274 -34.43 16.22 -8.03
CA GLN A 274 -34.55 16.58 -9.46
C GLN A 274 -33.84 17.90 -9.76
N PHE A 275 -33.97 18.89 -8.87
CA PHE A 275 -33.25 20.14 -8.98
C PHE A 275 -31.72 19.93 -8.99
N ILE A 276 -31.20 19.02 -8.16
CA ILE A 276 -29.77 18.70 -8.13
C ILE A 276 -29.32 18.02 -9.42
N VAL A 277 -30.10 17.07 -9.94
CA VAL A 277 -29.81 16.40 -11.21
C VAL A 277 -29.77 17.40 -12.36
N TYR A 278 -30.69 18.37 -12.38
CA TYR A 278 -30.74 19.40 -13.43
C TYR A 278 -29.54 20.37 -13.37
N ASN A 279 -29.21 20.89 -12.18
CA ASN A 279 -28.17 21.91 -12.04
C ASN A 279 -26.75 21.37 -11.92
N TYR A 280 -26.58 20.09 -11.54
CA TYR A 280 -25.29 19.48 -11.25
C TYR A 280 -25.09 18.11 -11.92
N ALA A 281 -25.67 17.90 -13.11
CA ALA A 281 -25.68 16.61 -13.81
C ALA A 281 -24.30 15.94 -13.92
N ASP A 282 -23.25 16.72 -14.16
CA ASP A 282 -21.88 16.21 -14.39
C ASP A 282 -21.12 15.90 -13.09
N THR A 283 -21.65 16.28 -11.93
CA THR A 283 -20.98 16.07 -10.64
C THR A 283 -21.30 14.69 -10.05
N ILE A 284 -20.46 14.26 -9.11
CA ILE A 284 -20.71 13.03 -8.34
C ILE A 284 -22.03 13.15 -7.58
N GLU A 285 -22.35 14.35 -7.09
CA GLU A 285 -23.57 14.65 -6.35
C GLU A 285 -24.82 14.59 -7.22
N GLY A 286 -24.77 15.06 -8.46
CA GLY A 286 -25.86 14.91 -9.44
C GLY A 286 -26.13 13.46 -9.79
N LYS A 287 -25.08 12.67 -10.04
CA LYS A 287 -25.19 11.22 -10.29
C LYS A 287 -25.81 10.48 -9.10
N LYS A 288 -25.36 10.78 -7.88
CA LYS A 288 -25.95 10.22 -6.65
C LYS A 288 -27.42 10.60 -6.47
N ALA A 289 -27.78 11.86 -6.76
CA ALA A 289 -29.17 12.29 -6.67
C ALA A 289 -30.07 11.50 -7.64
N LYS A 290 -29.57 11.23 -8.86
CA LYS A 290 -30.27 10.39 -9.85
C LYS A 290 -30.48 8.96 -9.35
N GLU A 291 -29.43 8.32 -8.81
CA GLU A 291 -29.52 6.98 -8.21
C GLU A 291 -30.57 6.93 -7.09
N ILE A 292 -30.61 7.94 -6.22
CA ILE A 292 -31.59 8.01 -5.12
C ILE A 292 -33.02 8.12 -5.68
N ILE A 293 -33.25 8.92 -6.72
CA ILE A 293 -34.58 9.02 -7.37
C ILE A 293 -35.02 7.66 -7.92
N GLU A 294 -34.12 6.93 -8.58
CA GLU A 294 -34.42 5.60 -9.13
C GLU A 294 -34.78 4.60 -8.02
N LEU A 295 -34.07 4.63 -6.88
CA LEU A 295 -34.40 3.83 -5.70
C LEU A 295 -35.75 4.20 -5.07
N LEU A 296 -36.11 5.49 -5.05
CA LEU A 296 -37.38 5.95 -4.50
C LEU A 296 -38.59 5.58 -5.38
N LYS A 297 -38.36 5.42 -6.70
CA LYS A 297 -39.39 4.99 -7.67
C LYS A 297 -39.57 3.47 -7.70
N SER A 298 -38.50 2.71 -7.46
CA SER A 298 -38.55 1.24 -7.45
C SER A 298 -39.16 0.65 -6.18
N LYS A 299 -39.09 1.35 -5.04
CA LYS A 299 -39.88 1.05 -3.84
C LYS A 299 -41.32 1.57 -4.02
N LYS A 300 -42.13 0.80 -4.73
CA LYS A 300 -43.60 0.86 -4.68
C LYS A 300 -44.11 0.05 -3.51
#